data_AF-A0A963Z4R2-F1
#
_entry.id   AF-A0A963Z4R2-F1
#
_cell.length_a   1.000
_cell.length_b   1.000
_cell.length_c   1.000
_cell.angle_alpha   90.00
_cell.angle_beta   90.00
_cell.angle_gamma   90.00
#
_symmetry.space_group_name_H-M   'P 1'
#
loop_
_entity.id
_entity.type
_entity.pdbx_description
1 polymer ?
#
loop_
_entity_poly.entity_id
_entity_poly.type
_entity_poly.pdbx_seq_one_letter_code
_entity_poly.pdbx_strand_id
1 'polypeptide(L)'
;MTFLLTYHGTLLCRDGAKLVHRSVDNRAGVSPVRLDLPWERVRSDFDRNLRAKPAEIRSTVPFGDLAGFTLHIEPDRRSVLLSQGDRYLSAQLNGSMLTDREQAAGWERFVPVQMEELDRLLSLRAHDWVLSTSSRRIPARSVRLSTQHGLWFDEHHFDLRYQLPLLGEHEGRQLTLLRDSWRIAKARAFKPLICYSAVGNPLIFEQLVLSLTSLLRWGRYKGDIHLATDRNPAELLNLVPELDPSRVSFKHLTYTDRIGAMTARYSLMDWPELAAFQPLLIVDTDIIFDADIEPLLTHIVLSDRIVVPAEEFSPRRSAESVGAKLFSGDYFDPGARFGFNSGSIGLPNLHRHGDHLQLIRRIIGNRSDVFGRGHFTWVDQPIANYVAELVGGFETSHMGQYVRWGGAGMGVAGRCGLVHFWKPRGPAEKLRAMKDYVRALDQLGG
;
A
#
# COMPACT_ATOMS: atom_id res chain seq x y z
N MET A 1 17.25 -13.10 17.40
CA MET A 1 18.20 -12.42 18.32
C MET A 1 17.42 -11.31 19.00
N THR A 2 17.55 -11.15 20.32
CA THR A 2 16.76 -10.17 21.08
C THR A 2 17.61 -8.95 21.47
N PHE A 3 17.09 -7.75 21.24
CA PHE A 3 17.66 -6.47 21.66
C PHE A 3 16.72 -5.78 22.66
N LEU A 4 17.18 -4.67 23.26
CA LEU A 4 16.42 -3.93 24.26
C LEU A 4 16.17 -2.49 23.79
N LEU A 5 14.90 -2.15 23.58
CA LEU A 5 14.46 -0.77 23.42
C LEU A 5 14.31 -0.11 24.79
N THR A 6 14.99 1.00 24.99
CA THR A 6 14.89 1.79 26.23
C THR A 6 13.59 2.61 26.26
N TYR A 7 13.30 3.19 27.43
CA TYR A 7 12.22 4.16 27.61
C TYR A 7 12.18 5.25 26.53
N HIS A 8 13.32 5.73 26.04
CA HIS A 8 13.42 6.84 25.08
C HIS A 8 13.17 6.45 23.62
N GLY A 9 12.80 5.19 23.35
CA GLY A 9 12.65 4.70 21.97
C GLY A 9 13.98 4.46 21.25
N THR A 10 15.08 4.41 22.01
CA THR A 10 16.45 4.13 21.53
C THR A 10 16.88 2.72 21.91
N LEU A 11 17.93 2.19 21.28
CA LEU A 11 18.46 0.87 21.54
C LEU A 11 19.54 0.89 22.62
N LEU A 12 19.57 -0.12 23.51
CA LEU A 12 20.70 -0.36 24.40
C LEU A 12 21.91 -0.88 23.60
N CYS A 13 23.06 -0.24 23.78
CA CYS A 13 24.29 -0.51 23.04
C CYS A 13 25.52 -0.50 23.97
N ARG A 14 26.65 -1.01 23.44
CA ARG A 14 28.00 -0.90 24.00
C ARG A 14 28.84 0.09 23.20
N ASP A 15 29.52 0.96 23.93
CA ASP A 15 30.59 1.84 23.45
C ASP A 15 31.86 1.49 24.23
N GLY A 16 32.65 0.59 23.66
CA GLY A 16 33.72 -0.11 24.38
C GLY A 16 33.17 -0.88 25.60
N ALA A 17 33.66 -0.54 26.80
CA ALA A 17 33.21 -1.15 28.05
C ALA A 17 31.92 -0.53 28.61
N LYS A 18 31.51 0.65 28.13
CA LYS A 18 30.39 1.41 28.68
C LYS A 18 29.08 0.99 28.02
N LEU A 19 28.02 0.91 28.83
CA LEU A 19 26.65 0.81 28.34
C LEU A 19 26.14 2.21 28.00
N VAL A 20 25.54 2.33 26.82
CA VAL A 20 24.94 3.56 26.29
C VAL A 20 23.62 3.23 25.62
N HIS A 21 22.80 4.23 25.33
CA HIS A 21 21.70 4.06 24.40
C HIS A 21 21.80 5.04 23.24
N ARG A 22 21.42 4.58 22.05
CA ARG A 22 21.55 5.32 20.79
C ARG A 22 20.30 5.16 19.94
N SER A 23 20.01 6.19 19.14
CA SER A 23 18.93 6.11 18.15
C SER A 23 19.07 4.83 17.32
N VAL A 24 17.96 4.18 17.04
CA VAL A 24 17.92 2.99 16.18
C VAL A 24 18.49 3.27 14.78
N ASP A 25 18.44 4.53 14.33
CA ASP A 25 18.97 4.96 13.02
C ASP A 25 20.49 5.21 13.03
N ASN A 26 21.06 5.60 14.17
CA ASN A 26 22.45 6.00 14.27
C ASN A 26 23.19 5.11 15.25
N ARG A 27 23.70 4.01 14.71
CA ARG A 27 24.48 2.99 15.42
C ARG A 27 25.99 3.10 15.14
N ALA A 28 26.45 4.18 14.52
CA ALA A 28 27.85 4.33 14.17
C ALA A 28 28.74 4.27 15.43
N GLY A 29 29.73 3.38 15.42
CA GLY A 29 30.69 3.22 16.51
C GLY A 29 30.16 2.51 17.77
N VAL A 30 28.94 1.95 17.76
CA VAL A 30 28.39 1.19 18.89
C VAL A 30 27.85 -0.17 18.48
N SER A 31 27.87 -1.12 19.41
CA SER A 31 27.33 -2.48 19.20
C SER A 31 26.03 -2.66 19.98
N PRO A 32 24.91 -3.03 19.34
CA PRO A 32 23.67 -3.36 20.05
C PRO A 32 23.87 -4.46 21.09
N VAL A 33 23.39 -4.25 22.31
CA VAL A 33 23.45 -5.24 23.39
C VAL A 33 22.43 -6.34 23.13
N ARG A 34 22.90 -7.58 23.14
CA ARG A 34 22.06 -8.77 22.97
C ARG A 34 21.54 -9.25 24.32
N LEU A 35 20.24 -9.54 24.38
CA LEU A 35 19.64 -10.29 25.47
C LEU A 35 19.70 -11.78 25.13
N ASP A 36 20.74 -12.44 25.61
CA ASP A 36 20.99 -13.87 25.38
C ASP A 36 20.14 -14.76 26.31
N LEU A 37 18.83 -14.55 26.29
CA LEU A 37 17.83 -15.37 26.98
C LEU A 37 16.76 -15.81 25.98
N PRO A 38 16.14 -17.00 26.16
CA PRO A 38 15.07 -17.47 25.29
C PRO A 38 13.78 -16.69 25.58
N TRP A 39 13.74 -15.41 25.17
CA TRP A 39 12.59 -14.50 25.35
C TRP A 39 11.29 -15.07 24.79
N GLU A 40 11.37 -15.93 23.78
CA GLU A 40 10.22 -16.65 23.23
C GLU A 40 9.56 -17.58 24.26
N ARG A 41 10.35 -18.24 25.12
CA ARG A 41 9.83 -19.08 26.22
C ARG A 41 9.15 -18.23 27.29
N VAL A 42 9.65 -17.01 27.49
CA VAL A 42 9.06 -16.02 28.39
C VAL A 42 7.73 -15.47 27.84
N ARG A 43 7.65 -15.25 26.53
CA ARG A 43 6.43 -14.80 25.84
C ARG A 43 5.36 -15.90 25.72
N SER A 44 5.72 -17.16 25.49
CA SER A 44 4.78 -18.27 25.24
C SER A 44 3.84 -18.56 26.42
N ASP A 45 4.19 -18.12 27.62
CA ASP A 45 3.35 -18.24 28.81
C ASP A 45 2.24 -17.17 28.91
N PHE A 46 2.09 -16.28 27.92
CA PHE A 46 1.05 -15.26 27.90
C PHE A 46 -0.37 -15.86 27.87
N ASP A 47 -0.62 -16.87 27.03
CA ASP A 47 -1.94 -17.52 26.89
C ASP A 47 -2.33 -18.32 28.15
N ARG A 48 -1.35 -18.85 28.89
CA ARG A 48 -1.60 -19.60 30.13
C ARG A 48 -1.98 -18.71 31.31
N ASN A 49 -1.64 -17.42 31.27
CA ASN A 49 -1.56 -16.59 32.46
C ASN A 49 -2.55 -15.41 32.48
N LEU A 50 -3.63 -15.44 31.70
CA LEU A 50 -4.75 -14.49 31.86
C LEU A 50 -5.44 -14.58 33.24
N ARG A 51 -5.17 -15.64 34.01
CA ARG A 51 -5.83 -15.93 35.30
C ARG A 51 -4.94 -15.82 36.54
N ALA A 52 -3.63 -15.60 36.38
CA ALA A 52 -2.68 -15.57 37.49
C ALA A 52 -2.06 -14.18 37.65
N LYS A 53 -1.96 -13.68 38.90
CA LYS A 53 -1.03 -12.60 39.23
C LYS A 53 0.36 -13.10 38.80
N PRO A 54 1.04 -12.45 37.85
CA PRO A 54 2.36 -12.91 37.43
C PRO A 54 3.28 -12.90 38.65
N ALA A 55 3.83 -14.05 39.00
CA ALA A 55 4.98 -14.07 39.90
C ALA A 55 6.11 -13.29 39.20
N GLU A 56 6.81 -12.45 39.95
CA GLU A 56 8.00 -11.77 39.44
C GLU A 56 9.02 -12.84 39.05
N ILE A 57 9.26 -13.00 37.74
CA ILE A 57 10.27 -13.93 37.26
C ILE A 57 11.61 -13.21 37.31
N ARG A 58 12.50 -13.71 38.17
CA ARG A 58 13.88 -13.24 38.29
C ARG A 58 14.82 -14.28 37.70
N SER A 59 15.69 -13.83 36.81
CA SER A 59 16.74 -14.69 36.24
C SER A 59 18.04 -13.90 36.14
N THR A 60 19.11 -14.41 36.75
CA THR A 60 20.45 -13.89 36.50
C THR A 60 20.86 -14.21 35.07
N VAL A 61 21.40 -13.23 34.36
CA VAL A 61 21.94 -13.42 33.01
C VAL A 61 23.35 -13.99 33.14
N PRO A 62 23.59 -15.26 32.71
CA PRO A 62 24.81 -15.97 33.07
C PRO A 62 25.99 -15.69 32.12
N PHE A 63 25.73 -15.15 30.92
CA PHE A 63 26.76 -14.87 29.91
C PHE A 63 26.31 -13.73 28.98
N GLY A 64 27.22 -13.31 28.09
CA GLY A 64 26.94 -12.30 27.06
C GLY A 64 27.07 -10.86 27.55
N ASP A 65 26.46 -9.94 26.79
CA ASP A 65 26.61 -8.50 27.00
C ASP A 65 26.04 -8.01 28.34
N LEU A 66 25.16 -8.78 28.97
CA LEU A 66 24.49 -8.43 30.23
C LEU A 66 24.87 -9.39 31.37
N ALA A 67 26.00 -10.09 31.25
CA ALA A 67 26.47 -11.00 32.30
C ALA A 67 26.52 -10.31 33.68
N GLY A 68 25.91 -10.94 34.68
CA GLY A 68 25.84 -10.42 36.05
C GLY A 68 24.66 -9.48 36.35
N PHE A 69 23.86 -9.12 35.34
CA PHE A 69 22.56 -8.49 35.60
C PHE A 69 21.51 -9.52 36.01
N THR A 70 20.58 -9.11 36.87
CA THR A 70 19.32 -9.82 37.12
C THR A 70 18.23 -9.22 36.26
N LEU A 71 17.55 -10.05 35.48
CA LEU A 71 16.39 -9.66 34.68
C LEU A 71 15.13 -9.80 35.53
N HIS A 72 14.31 -8.76 35.56
CA HIS A 72 12.97 -8.76 36.17
C HIS A 72 11.94 -8.54 35.07
N ILE A 73 10.87 -9.32 35.06
CA ILE A 73 9.76 -9.14 34.12
C ILE A 73 8.67 -8.31 34.77
N GLU A 74 8.28 -7.21 34.12
CA GLU A 74 7.23 -6.33 34.63
C GLU A 74 5.84 -6.98 34.54
N PRO A 75 4.85 -6.50 35.33
CA PRO A 75 3.48 -7.03 35.29
C PRO A 75 2.80 -6.96 33.92
N ASP A 76 3.23 -6.05 33.04
CA ASP A 76 2.75 -5.95 31.66
C ASP A 76 3.22 -7.12 30.77
N ARG A 77 4.19 -7.93 31.25
CA ARG A 77 4.84 -9.07 30.57
C ARG A 77 5.53 -8.73 29.26
N ARG A 78 5.79 -7.44 29.03
CA ARG A 78 6.34 -6.90 27.79
C ARG A 78 7.58 -6.10 28.05
N SER A 79 7.64 -5.46 29.21
CA SER A 79 8.78 -4.73 29.71
C SER A 79 9.61 -5.61 30.64
N VAL A 80 10.90 -5.32 30.67
CA VAL A 80 11.86 -5.91 31.60
C VAL A 80 12.63 -4.80 32.31
N LEU A 81 13.10 -5.11 33.52
CA LEU A 81 14.07 -4.34 34.26
C LEU A 81 15.37 -5.13 34.34
N LEU A 82 16.48 -4.42 34.43
CA LEU A 82 17.81 -5.00 34.63
C LEU A 82 18.40 -4.42 35.92
N SER A 83 18.89 -5.26 36.83
CA SER A 83 19.51 -4.83 38.08
C SER A 83 20.87 -5.48 38.34
N GLN A 84 21.72 -4.81 39.12
CA GLN A 84 22.91 -5.40 39.73
C GLN A 84 22.86 -5.11 41.23
N GLY A 85 22.75 -6.17 42.05
CA GLY A 85 22.39 -6.02 43.45
C GLY A 85 21.01 -5.37 43.59
N ASP A 86 20.93 -4.31 44.39
CA ASP A 86 19.68 -3.58 44.67
C ASP A 86 19.49 -2.32 43.80
N ARG A 87 20.27 -2.18 42.72
CA ARG A 87 20.24 -1.01 41.83
C ARG A 87 19.83 -1.39 40.41
N TYR A 88 18.93 -0.62 39.83
CA TYR A 88 18.41 -0.79 38.46
C TYR A 88 19.20 0.02 37.44
N LEU A 89 19.38 -0.58 36.26
CA LEU A 89 19.92 0.06 35.07
C LEU A 89 18.90 1.05 34.50
N SER A 90 19.33 2.28 34.24
CA SER A 90 18.48 3.39 33.80
C SER A 90 19.04 4.09 32.57
N ALA A 91 18.18 4.42 31.61
CA ALA A 91 18.54 5.14 30.38
C ALA A 91 18.45 6.67 30.60
N GLN A 92 19.58 7.36 30.57
CA GLN A 92 19.68 8.79 30.90
C GLN A 92 19.46 9.69 29.68
N LEU A 93 18.95 10.90 29.86
CA LEU A 93 18.70 11.82 28.72
C LEU A 93 19.95 12.13 27.86
N ASN A 94 21.14 12.04 28.44
CA ASN A 94 22.41 12.28 27.75
C ASN A 94 22.92 11.07 26.94
N GLY A 95 22.17 9.95 26.89
CA GLY A 95 22.57 8.74 26.16
C GLY A 95 23.39 7.75 26.98
N SER A 96 23.68 8.02 28.26
CA SER A 96 24.39 7.07 29.13
C SER A 96 23.43 6.07 29.79
N MET A 97 23.97 4.92 30.19
CA MET A 97 23.25 3.94 31.01
C MET A 97 23.90 3.88 32.39
N LEU A 98 23.12 4.06 33.45
CA LEU A 98 23.62 4.07 34.84
C LEU A 98 22.86 3.07 35.70
N THR A 99 23.58 2.32 36.54
CA THR A 99 23.01 1.38 37.50
C THR A 99 23.00 2.00 38.91
N ASP A 100 22.14 3.00 39.12
CA ASP A 100 22.17 3.84 40.33
C ASP A 100 20.81 4.01 41.01
N ARG A 101 19.72 3.47 40.46
CA ARG A 101 18.36 3.67 40.98
C ARG A 101 17.92 2.54 41.89
N GLU A 102 17.41 2.86 43.08
CA GLU A 102 16.83 1.87 44.01
C GLU A 102 15.40 1.48 43.64
N GLN A 103 14.72 2.32 42.86
CA GLN A 103 13.34 2.12 42.43
C GLN A 103 13.24 2.19 40.91
N ALA A 104 12.48 1.27 40.33
CA ALA A 104 12.19 1.27 38.91
C ALA A 104 10.99 2.15 38.59
N ALA A 105 11.16 3.05 37.62
CA ALA A 105 10.13 3.91 37.09
C ALA A 105 10.13 3.82 35.55
N GLY A 106 10.14 4.94 34.84
CA GLY A 106 10.14 4.94 33.38
C GLY A 106 11.47 4.51 32.80
N TRP A 107 12.57 5.13 33.23
CA TRP A 107 13.88 5.07 32.57
C TRP A 107 14.58 3.72 32.75
N GLU A 108 14.14 2.92 33.72
CA GLU A 108 14.64 1.59 34.04
C GLU A 108 13.93 0.49 33.26
N ARG A 109 12.91 0.86 32.46
CA ARG A 109 12.12 -0.09 31.66
C ARG A 109 12.65 -0.25 30.25
N PHE A 110 12.82 -1.51 29.87
CA PHE A 110 13.25 -1.92 28.55
C PHE A 110 12.21 -2.81 27.90
N VAL A 111 12.00 -2.69 26.60
CA VAL A 111 11.12 -3.58 25.82
C VAL A 111 12.00 -4.47 24.96
N PRO A 112 12.00 -5.79 25.19
CA PRO A 112 12.73 -6.71 24.34
C PRO A 112 12.10 -6.78 22.95
N VAL A 113 12.94 -6.65 21.92
CA VAL A 113 12.55 -6.64 20.50
C VAL A 113 13.42 -7.63 19.72
N GLN A 114 12.81 -8.47 18.88
CA GLN A 114 13.57 -9.34 17.98
C GLN A 114 14.21 -8.54 16.85
N MET A 115 15.29 -9.07 16.25
CA MET A 115 15.93 -8.44 15.09
C MET A 115 14.91 -8.13 13.98
N GLU A 116 14.04 -9.09 13.67
CA GLU A 116 13.04 -8.99 12.62
C GLU A 116 12.00 -7.90 12.95
N GLU A 117 11.67 -7.72 14.23
CA GLU A 117 10.77 -6.65 14.69
C GLU A 117 11.46 -5.29 14.63
N LEU A 118 12.75 -5.22 14.97
CA LEU A 118 13.55 -4.00 14.87
C LEU A 118 13.71 -3.55 13.41
N ASP A 119 14.01 -4.47 12.50
CA ASP A 119 14.10 -4.19 11.07
C ASP A 119 12.76 -3.70 10.51
N ARG A 120 11.64 -4.28 10.97
CA ARG A 120 10.29 -3.80 10.64
C ARG A 120 10.04 -2.39 11.17
N LEU A 121 10.41 -2.09 12.42
CA LEU A 121 10.24 -0.74 12.99
C LEU A 121 11.05 0.30 12.21
N LEU A 122 12.26 -0.05 11.79
CA LEU A 122 13.10 0.80 10.95
C LEU A 122 12.50 1.00 9.55
N SER A 123 11.95 -0.05 8.95
CA SER A 123 11.35 0.02 7.62
C SER A 123 10.07 0.87 7.58
N LEU A 124 9.42 1.13 8.72
CA LEU A 124 8.25 2.02 8.76
C LEU A 124 8.54 3.43 8.28
N ARG A 125 9.80 3.85 8.29
CA ARG A 125 10.22 5.18 7.85
C ARG A 125 10.62 5.23 6.37
N ALA A 126 10.54 4.11 5.66
CA ALA A 126 10.84 4.03 4.23
C ALA A 126 9.69 4.54 3.35
N HIS A 127 8.47 4.60 3.90
CA HIS A 127 7.26 4.92 3.14
C HIS A 127 6.37 5.88 3.92
N ASP A 128 5.59 6.67 3.19
CA ASP A 128 4.43 7.33 3.76
C ASP A 128 3.37 6.28 4.10
N TRP A 129 2.41 6.64 4.94
CA TRP A 129 1.36 5.75 5.43
C TRP A 129 -0.02 6.36 5.30
N VAL A 130 -1.05 5.54 5.22
CA VAL A 130 -2.43 5.96 5.44
C VAL A 130 -2.98 5.16 6.60
N LEU A 131 -3.55 5.86 7.58
CA LEU A 131 -4.27 5.23 8.70
C LEU A 131 -5.76 5.17 8.42
N SER A 132 -6.37 4.01 8.67
CA SER A 132 -7.81 3.79 8.50
C SER A 132 -8.68 4.66 9.41
N THR A 133 -8.11 5.21 10.49
CA THR A 133 -8.85 6.03 11.46
C THR A 133 -8.96 7.50 11.06
N SER A 134 -8.04 8.00 10.24
CA SER A 134 -8.03 9.40 9.79
C SER A 134 -8.25 9.53 8.29
N SER A 135 -8.03 8.45 7.52
CA SER A 135 -8.00 8.46 6.06
C SER A 135 -7.08 9.54 5.50
N ARG A 136 -5.99 9.82 6.23
CA ARG A 136 -4.99 10.82 5.86
C ARG A 136 -3.65 10.18 5.61
N ARG A 137 -2.96 10.73 4.62
CA ARG A 137 -1.55 10.45 4.36
C ARG A 137 -0.69 11.02 5.49
N ILE A 138 0.17 10.17 6.02
CA ILE A 138 1.13 10.44 7.08
C ILE A 138 2.52 10.33 6.45
N PRO A 139 3.28 11.43 6.39
CA PRO A 139 4.63 11.42 5.86
C PRO A 139 5.54 10.45 6.63
N ALA A 140 6.43 9.74 5.95
CA ALA A 140 7.38 8.81 6.54
C ALA A 140 8.23 9.47 7.65
N ARG A 141 8.57 10.74 7.46
CA ARG A 141 9.32 11.56 8.44
C ARG A 141 8.57 11.78 9.75
N SER A 142 7.25 11.69 9.74
CA SER A 142 6.40 11.81 10.94
C SER A 142 6.29 10.49 11.71
N VAL A 143 6.82 9.38 11.15
CA VAL A 143 6.91 8.10 11.84
C VAL A 143 8.17 8.08 12.70
N ARG A 144 8.00 7.95 14.02
CA ARG A 144 9.12 8.03 14.97
C ARG A 144 8.91 7.18 16.22
N LEU A 145 10.01 6.69 16.77
CA LEU A 145 10.08 6.18 18.13
C LEU A 145 10.23 7.35 19.11
N SER A 146 9.72 7.19 20.32
CA SER A 146 9.70 8.23 21.34
C SER A 146 9.77 7.65 22.75
N THR A 147 9.73 8.53 23.74
CA THR A 147 9.64 8.18 25.16
C THR A 147 8.45 7.27 25.47
N GLN A 148 8.49 6.54 26.59
CA GLN A 148 7.45 5.59 27.01
C GLN A 148 7.23 4.47 25.99
N HIS A 149 8.28 4.10 25.23
CA HIS A 149 8.20 3.08 24.18
C HIS A 149 7.15 3.40 23.12
N GLY A 150 6.88 4.69 22.88
CA GLY A 150 5.85 5.13 21.94
C GLY A 150 6.32 5.11 20.49
N LEU A 151 5.52 4.50 19.61
CA LEU A 151 5.57 4.63 18.16
C LEU A 151 4.54 5.66 17.70
N TRP A 152 4.99 6.72 17.06
CA TRP A 152 4.13 7.76 16.53
C TRP A 152 3.95 7.62 15.03
N PHE A 153 2.72 7.82 14.57
CA PHE A 153 2.36 8.14 13.20
C PHE A 153 1.72 9.52 13.20
N ASP A 154 2.54 10.55 12.99
CA ASP A 154 2.10 11.94 13.14
C ASP A 154 1.56 12.23 14.55
N GLU A 155 0.27 12.54 14.69
CA GLU A 155 -0.42 12.77 15.97
C GLU A 155 -0.92 11.48 16.66
N HIS A 156 -0.80 10.32 16.00
CA HIS A 156 -1.28 9.06 16.54
C HIS A 156 -0.20 8.31 17.31
N HIS A 157 -0.45 8.07 18.59
CA HIS A 157 0.46 7.35 19.49
C HIS A 157 0.08 5.88 19.67
N PHE A 158 1.08 4.99 19.57
CA PHE A 158 0.95 3.57 19.80
C PHE A 158 2.04 3.07 20.75
N ASP A 159 1.64 2.46 21.86
CA ASP A 159 2.57 1.92 22.85
C ASP A 159 3.11 0.56 22.39
N LEU A 160 4.42 0.48 22.09
CA LEU A 160 5.06 -0.70 21.53
C LEU A 160 4.97 -1.93 22.41
N ARG A 161 4.78 -1.76 23.73
CA ARG A 161 4.56 -2.90 24.65
C ARG A 161 3.35 -3.72 24.23
N TYR A 162 2.34 -3.06 23.68
CA TYR A 162 1.11 -3.67 23.20
C TYR A 162 1.05 -3.85 21.68
N GLN A 163 2.00 -3.29 20.94
CA GLN A 163 2.09 -3.50 19.49
C GLN A 163 3.00 -4.67 19.09
N LEU A 164 3.96 -5.05 19.93
CA LEU A 164 4.91 -6.11 19.61
C LEU A 164 4.32 -7.50 19.94
N PRO A 165 4.43 -8.51 19.05
CA PRO A 165 5.01 -8.43 17.72
C PRO A 165 4.12 -7.61 16.80
N LEU A 166 4.72 -6.79 15.92
CA LEU A 166 3.95 -6.01 14.96
C LEU A 166 3.09 -6.95 14.10
N LEU A 167 1.78 -6.82 14.25
CA LEU A 167 0.79 -7.58 13.48
C LEU A 167 0.61 -6.93 12.11
N GLY A 168 0.53 -7.73 11.06
CA GLY A 168 0.40 -7.21 9.70
C GLY A 168 0.65 -8.27 8.64
N GLU A 169 -0.02 -8.13 7.51
CA GLU A 169 0.15 -8.98 6.33
C GLU A 169 1.12 -8.31 5.34
N HIS A 170 1.87 -9.12 4.59
CA HIS A 170 2.69 -8.69 3.43
C HIS A 170 3.85 -7.74 3.73
N GLU A 171 5.01 -8.30 4.13
CA GLU A 171 6.33 -7.65 4.04
C GLU A 171 6.43 -6.23 4.67
N GLY A 172 5.62 -5.93 5.67
CA GLY A 172 5.63 -4.62 6.35
C GLY A 172 4.91 -3.50 5.58
N ARG A 173 4.02 -3.80 4.63
CA ARG A 173 3.20 -2.78 3.92
C ARG A 173 1.79 -2.59 4.49
N GLN A 174 1.40 -3.45 5.41
CA GLN A 174 0.20 -3.28 6.23
C GLN A 174 0.53 -3.63 7.66
N LEU A 175 0.05 -2.81 8.59
CA LEU A 175 0.11 -3.05 10.03
C LEU A 175 -1.28 -2.97 10.64
N THR A 176 -1.52 -3.84 11.61
CA THR A 176 -2.63 -3.74 12.54
C THR A 176 -2.08 -3.21 13.86
N LEU A 177 -2.49 -2.00 14.21
CA LEU A 177 -2.08 -1.29 15.42
C LEU A 177 -3.25 -1.20 16.41
N LEU A 178 -2.92 -1.19 17.70
CA LEU A 178 -3.86 -1.10 18.81
C LEU A 178 -3.73 0.29 19.46
N ARG A 179 -4.62 1.20 19.09
CA ARG A 179 -4.77 2.50 19.76
C ARG A 179 -5.46 2.29 21.10
N ASP A 180 -5.00 2.99 22.14
CA ASP A 180 -5.48 2.82 23.52
C ASP A 180 -5.41 1.37 23.99
N SER A 181 -4.50 0.57 23.41
CA SER A 181 -4.30 -0.87 23.66
C SER A 181 -5.47 -1.81 23.28
N TRP A 182 -6.55 -1.32 22.67
CA TRP A 182 -7.67 -2.18 22.25
C TRP A 182 -8.37 -1.79 20.95
N ARG A 183 -8.27 -0.52 20.52
CA ARG A 183 -8.95 -0.04 19.31
C ARG A 183 -8.08 -0.33 18.10
N ILE A 184 -8.65 -1.03 17.13
CA ILE A 184 -7.94 -1.42 15.91
C ILE A 184 -7.79 -0.22 14.98
N ALA A 185 -6.55 0.04 14.57
CA ALA A 185 -6.20 0.94 13.46
C ALA A 185 -5.37 0.16 12.43
N LYS A 186 -5.71 0.26 11.15
CA LYS A 186 -4.89 -0.31 10.07
C LYS A 186 -4.00 0.81 9.51
N ALA A 187 -2.68 0.60 9.51
CA ALA A 187 -1.74 1.43 8.78
C ALA A 187 -1.36 0.74 7.48
N ARG A 188 -1.40 1.45 6.36
CA ARG A 188 -1.01 0.91 5.06
C ARG A 188 0.02 1.80 4.40
N ALA A 189 1.11 1.20 3.91
CA ALA A 189 2.15 1.93 3.20
C ALA A 189 1.54 2.60 1.95
N PHE A 190 1.98 3.82 1.68
CA PHE A 190 1.50 4.70 0.63
C PHE A 190 2.64 5.10 -0.30
N LYS A 191 2.87 4.25 -1.29
CA LYS A 191 3.77 4.45 -2.42
C LYS A 191 2.98 4.16 -3.70
N PRO A 192 2.14 5.11 -4.15
CA PRO A 192 1.24 4.87 -5.27
C PRO A 192 1.99 4.69 -6.59
N LEU A 193 1.39 3.92 -7.49
CA LEU A 193 1.83 3.76 -8.88
C LEU A 193 0.63 3.91 -9.82
N ILE A 194 0.78 4.70 -10.88
CA ILE A 194 -0.22 4.79 -11.95
C ILE A 194 0.30 4.03 -13.17
N CYS A 195 -0.48 3.07 -13.66
CA CYS A 195 -0.11 2.19 -14.75
C CYS A 195 -0.93 2.49 -16.01
N TYR A 196 -0.27 2.67 -17.14
CA TYR A 196 -0.88 2.75 -18.46
C TYR A 196 -0.41 1.61 -19.35
N SER A 197 -1.27 1.22 -20.29
CA SER A 197 -0.87 0.43 -21.44
C SER A 197 -1.29 1.13 -22.73
N ALA A 198 -0.32 1.38 -23.62
CA ALA A 198 -0.55 2.07 -24.88
C ALA A 198 0.32 1.45 -25.97
N VAL A 199 -0.32 0.91 -27.02
CA VAL A 199 0.36 0.22 -28.12
C VAL A 199 -0.26 0.55 -29.47
N GLY A 200 0.57 0.57 -30.52
CA GLY A 200 0.16 0.70 -31.92
C GLY A 200 -0.31 2.10 -32.31
N ASN A 201 -1.62 2.34 -32.32
CA ASN A 201 -2.25 3.45 -33.02
C ASN A 201 -1.73 4.83 -32.53
N PRO A 202 -1.19 5.70 -33.42
CA PRO A 202 -0.72 7.04 -33.04
C PRO A 202 -1.74 7.89 -32.28
N LEU A 203 -3.04 7.75 -32.58
CA LEU A 203 -4.11 8.47 -31.89
C LEU A 203 -4.26 8.03 -30.43
N ILE A 204 -3.95 6.77 -30.11
CA ILE A 204 -3.92 6.27 -28.71
C ILE A 204 -2.78 6.93 -27.95
N PHE A 205 -1.64 7.16 -28.60
CA PHE A 205 -0.52 7.87 -27.99
C PHE A 205 -0.83 9.36 -27.77
N GLU A 206 -1.54 10.01 -28.69
CA GLU A 206 -2.04 11.37 -28.42
C GLU A 206 -3.02 11.42 -27.23
N GLN A 207 -3.86 10.41 -27.06
CA GLN A 207 -4.73 10.29 -25.88
C GLN A 207 -3.90 10.10 -24.61
N LEU A 208 -2.91 9.19 -24.63
CA LEU A 208 -1.98 8.97 -23.52
C LEU A 208 -1.28 10.27 -23.11
N VAL A 209 -0.80 11.06 -24.07
CA VAL A 209 -0.17 12.37 -23.81
C VAL A 209 -1.14 13.29 -23.07
N LEU A 210 -2.38 13.43 -23.54
CA LEU A 210 -3.39 14.25 -22.85
C LEU A 210 -3.70 13.71 -21.45
N SER A 211 -3.81 12.39 -21.28
CA SER A 211 -4.03 11.75 -19.98
C SER A 211 -2.88 12.05 -19.02
N LEU A 212 -1.63 11.85 -19.44
CA LEU A 212 -0.43 12.13 -18.63
C LEU A 212 -0.30 13.61 -18.28
N THR A 213 -0.48 14.51 -19.25
CA THR A 213 -0.47 15.95 -18.99
C THR A 213 -1.54 16.33 -17.97
N SER A 214 -2.75 15.78 -18.11
CA SER A 214 -3.83 16.05 -17.15
C SER A 214 -3.56 15.51 -15.76
N LEU A 215 -2.96 14.31 -15.68
CA LEU A 215 -2.53 13.67 -14.43
C LEU A 215 -1.54 14.53 -13.66
N LEU A 216 -0.56 15.11 -14.34
CA LEU A 216 0.43 15.98 -13.72
C LEU A 216 -0.18 17.32 -13.30
N ARG A 217 -1.00 17.91 -14.16
CA ARG A 217 -1.49 19.29 -13.98
C ARG A 217 -2.68 19.41 -13.03
N TRP A 218 -3.78 18.73 -13.32
CA TRP A 218 -5.00 18.78 -12.50
C TRP A 218 -5.06 17.62 -11.51
N GLY A 219 -4.54 16.46 -11.89
CA GLY A 219 -4.36 15.31 -10.99
C GLY A 219 -3.33 15.56 -9.89
N ARG A 220 -2.44 16.55 -10.06
CA ARG A 220 -1.37 16.94 -9.11
C ARG A 220 -0.49 15.78 -8.67
N TYR A 221 -0.37 14.76 -9.51
CA TYR A 221 0.27 13.51 -9.13
C TYR A 221 1.79 13.61 -9.08
N LYS A 222 2.34 13.24 -7.92
CA LYS A 222 3.78 13.29 -7.61
C LYS A 222 4.43 11.92 -7.41
N GLY A 223 3.69 10.82 -7.61
CA GLY A 223 4.19 9.45 -7.45
C GLY A 223 4.79 8.88 -8.74
N ASP A 224 5.07 7.58 -8.73
CA ASP A 224 5.69 6.88 -9.85
C ASP A 224 4.65 6.49 -10.92
N ILE A 225 5.09 6.37 -12.16
CA ILE A 225 4.27 6.01 -13.32
C ILE A 225 4.91 4.81 -14.01
N HIS A 226 4.09 3.83 -14.40
CA HIS A 226 4.52 2.69 -15.20
C HIS A 226 3.85 2.74 -16.57
N LEU A 227 4.64 2.73 -17.63
CA LEU A 227 4.18 2.78 -19.01
C LEU A 227 4.54 1.48 -19.73
N ALA A 228 3.50 0.72 -20.11
CA ALA A 228 3.65 -0.51 -20.86
C ALA A 228 3.35 -0.24 -22.35
N THR A 229 4.35 -0.31 -23.22
CA THR A 229 4.26 0.27 -24.56
C THR A 229 5.19 -0.37 -25.60
N ASP A 230 4.83 -0.26 -26.89
CA ASP A 230 5.66 -0.64 -28.03
C ASP A 230 6.54 0.50 -28.57
N ARG A 231 6.37 1.73 -28.05
CA ARG A 231 7.17 2.90 -28.42
C ARG A 231 8.52 2.94 -27.70
N ASN A 232 9.45 3.70 -28.28
CA ASN A 232 10.70 4.03 -27.61
C ASN A 232 10.43 4.95 -26.39
N PRO A 233 10.96 4.63 -25.20
CA PRO A 233 10.82 5.46 -24.01
C PRO A 233 11.24 6.92 -24.19
N ALA A 234 12.35 7.18 -24.90
CA ALA A 234 12.85 8.53 -25.12
C ALA A 234 11.89 9.37 -25.97
N GLU A 235 11.24 8.76 -26.97
CA GLU A 235 10.23 9.44 -27.78
C GLU A 235 9.02 9.84 -26.94
N LEU A 236 8.55 8.97 -26.05
CA LEU A 236 7.41 9.26 -25.18
C LEU A 236 7.71 10.35 -24.16
N LEU A 237 8.90 10.34 -23.55
CA LEU A 237 9.33 11.38 -22.62
C LEU A 237 9.41 12.76 -23.31
N ASN A 238 9.81 12.80 -24.58
CA ASN A 238 9.82 14.04 -25.36
C ASN A 238 8.41 14.59 -25.65
N LEU A 239 7.37 13.75 -25.64
CA LEU A 239 5.98 14.17 -25.86
C LEU A 239 5.32 14.75 -24.59
N VAL A 240 5.87 14.47 -23.41
CA VAL A 240 5.38 14.99 -22.12
C VAL A 240 6.59 15.50 -21.31
N PRO A 241 7.13 16.69 -21.64
CA PRO A 241 8.37 17.19 -21.06
C PRO A 241 8.31 17.45 -19.55
N GLU A 242 7.11 17.61 -18.98
CA GLU A 242 6.90 17.75 -17.54
C GLU A 242 7.06 16.43 -16.77
N LEU A 243 7.16 15.30 -17.49
CA LEU A 243 7.31 13.98 -16.90
C LEU A 243 8.76 13.76 -16.46
N ASP A 244 8.98 13.68 -15.16
CA ASP A 244 10.29 13.38 -14.58
C ASP A 244 10.73 11.95 -14.94
N PRO A 245 11.81 11.75 -15.73
CA PRO A 245 12.23 10.42 -16.15
C PRO A 245 12.59 9.48 -14.99
N SER A 246 12.99 10.01 -13.83
CA SER A 246 13.33 9.19 -12.66
C SER A 246 12.11 8.52 -12.00
N ARG A 247 10.91 9.02 -12.32
CA ARG A 247 9.62 8.55 -11.81
C ARG A 247 8.85 7.71 -12.81
N VAL A 248 9.44 7.40 -13.97
CA VAL A 248 8.78 6.64 -15.03
C VAL A 248 9.54 5.35 -15.27
N SER A 249 8.82 4.24 -15.11
CA SER A 249 9.31 2.92 -15.50
C SER A 249 8.62 2.48 -16.78
N PHE A 250 9.36 1.79 -17.66
CA PHE A 250 8.86 1.33 -18.95
C PHE A 250 8.89 -0.18 -19.03
N LYS A 251 7.80 -0.76 -19.54
CA LYS A 251 7.78 -2.14 -20.01
C LYS A 251 7.59 -2.13 -21.53
N HIS A 252 8.59 -2.61 -22.26
CA HIS A 252 8.42 -2.81 -23.68
C HIS A 252 7.47 -3.99 -23.93
N LEU A 253 6.44 -3.77 -24.74
CA LEU A 253 5.43 -4.76 -25.09
C LEU A 253 5.30 -4.84 -26.60
N THR A 254 5.26 -6.05 -27.13
CA THR A 254 4.92 -6.31 -28.54
C THR A 254 3.68 -7.19 -28.56
N TYR A 255 2.70 -6.79 -29.38
CA TYR A 255 1.47 -7.55 -29.55
C TYR A 255 1.20 -7.79 -31.02
N THR A 256 0.74 -9.00 -31.31
CA THR A 256 0.36 -9.42 -32.65
C THR A 256 -1.07 -9.02 -32.99
N ASP A 257 -1.90 -8.67 -32.00
CA ASP A 257 -3.30 -8.29 -32.21
C ASP A 257 -3.93 -7.46 -31.07
N ARG A 258 -5.20 -7.10 -31.29
CA ARG A 258 -6.05 -6.33 -30.37
C ARG A 258 -6.27 -7.00 -29.01
N ILE A 259 -6.41 -8.34 -28.96
CA ILE A 259 -6.63 -9.05 -27.68
C ILE A 259 -5.37 -8.96 -26.82
N GLY A 260 -4.19 -9.17 -27.40
CA GLY A 260 -2.91 -8.97 -26.72
C GLY A 260 -2.81 -7.57 -26.12
N ALA A 261 -3.12 -6.54 -26.92
CA ALA A 261 -3.14 -5.16 -26.45
C ALA A 261 -4.13 -4.92 -25.29
N MET A 262 -5.35 -5.44 -25.36
CA MET A 262 -6.37 -5.24 -24.31
C MET A 262 -6.04 -5.97 -23.00
N THR A 263 -5.37 -7.12 -23.09
CA THR A 263 -4.99 -7.96 -21.94
C THR A 263 -3.74 -7.49 -21.20
N ALA A 264 -2.92 -6.64 -21.84
CA ALA A 264 -1.67 -6.10 -21.31
C ALA A 264 -1.77 -5.58 -19.88
N ARG A 265 -2.86 -4.87 -19.59
CA ARG A 265 -3.14 -4.28 -18.27
C ARG A 265 -3.30 -5.29 -17.14
N TYR A 266 -3.57 -6.56 -17.44
CA TYR A 266 -3.71 -7.64 -16.46
C TYR A 266 -2.41 -8.43 -16.24
N SER A 267 -1.33 -8.06 -16.93
CA SER A 267 -0.02 -8.71 -16.81
C SER A 267 0.86 -8.10 -15.72
N LEU A 268 0.32 -7.24 -14.84
CA LEU A 268 1.12 -6.56 -13.79
C LEU A 268 1.88 -7.54 -12.89
N MET A 269 1.32 -8.73 -12.65
CA MET A 269 1.96 -9.79 -11.86
C MET A 269 3.21 -10.38 -12.51
N ASP A 270 3.38 -10.21 -13.82
CA ASP A 270 4.57 -10.67 -14.54
C ASP A 270 5.77 -9.72 -14.32
N TRP A 271 5.56 -8.60 -13.62
CA TRP A 271 6.54 -7.53 -13.40
C TRP A 271 6.80 -7.41 -11.89
N PRO A 272 7.67 -8.26 -11.30
CA PRO A 272 7.89 -8.34 -9.86
C PRO A 272 8.25 -7.00 -9.21
N GLU A 273 8.90 -6.10 -9.95
CA GLU A 273 9.24 -4.75 -9.52
C GLU A 273 8.00 -3.92 -9.13
N LEU A 274 6.84 -4.18 -9.73
CA LEU A 274 5.60 -3.49 -9.42
C LEU A 274 5.00 -3.90 -8.08
N ALA A 275 5.42 -5.05 -7.55
CA ALA A 275 4.97 -5.52 -6.25
C ALA A 275 5.41 -4.54 -5.15
N ALA A 276 6.47 -3.76 -5.34
CA ALA A 276 6.97 -2.76 -4.38
C ALA A 276 6.02 -1.56 -4.15
N PHE A 277 4.96 -1.41 -4.94
CA PHE A 277 4.04 -0.28 -4.90
C PHE A 277 2.72 -0.62 -4.22
N GLN A 278 2.12 0.39 -3.60
CA GLN A 278 0.84 0.30 -2.91
C GLN A 278 0.28 1.71 -2.68
N PRO A 279 -0.89 2.07 -3.21
CA PRO A 279 -1.76 1.32 -4.12
C PRO A 279 -1.27 1.35 -5.58
N LEU A 280 -1.90 0.56 -6.45
CA LEU A 280 -1.75 0.69 -7.91
C LEU A 280 -3.07 1.19 -8.51
N LEU A 281 -2.99 2.06 -9.50
CA LEU A 281 -4.15 2.51 -10.28
C LEU A 281 -3.87 2.26 -11.77
N ILE A 282 -4.57 1.30 -12.36
CA ILE A 282 -4.56 1.05 -13.80
C ILE A 282 -5.52 2.02 -14.45
N VAL A 283 -5.10 2.68 -15.53
CA VAL A 283 -5.89 3.71 -16.23
C VAL A 283 -5.76 3.54 -17.75
N ASP A 284 -6.89 3.66 -18.44
CA ASP A 284 -6.93 3.75 -19.89
C ASP A 284 -6.37 5.08 -20.41
N THR A 285 -5.88 5.07 -21.66
CA THR A 285 -5.30 6.27 -22.28
C THR A 285 -6.34 7.35 -22.57
N ASP A 286 -7.62 7.01 -22.62
CA ASP A 286 -8.73 7.92 -22.92
C ASP A 286 -9.42 8.44 -21.64
N ILE A 287 -8.67 8.53 -20.55
CA ILE A 287 -9.09 9.13 -19.30
C ILE A 287 -8.40 10.49 -19.12
N ILE A 288 -9.15 11.50 -18.66
CA ILE A 288 -8.59 12.79 -18.24
C ILE A 288 -8.71 12.92 -16.73
N PHE A 289 -7.65 13.41 -16.10
CA PHE A 289 -7.64 13.77 -14.69
C PHE A 289 -8.08 15.22 -14.56
N ASP A 290 -9.15 15.49 -13.81
CA ASP A 290 -9.72 16.83 -13.68
C ASP A 290 -9.75 17.38 -12.24
N ALA A 291 -9.28 16.60 -11.27
CA ALA A 291 -9.07 17.00 -9.88
C ALA A 291 -7.92 16.21 -9.24
N ASP A 292 -7.48 16.64 -8.05
CA ASP A 292 -6.43 15.98 -7.28
C ASP A 292 -6.74 14.48 -7.08
N ILE A 293 -5.78 13.63 -7.42
CA ILE A 293 -5.93 12.17 -7.42
C ILE A 293 -5.65 11.53 -6.05
N GLU A 294 -5.00 12.25 -5.12
CA GLU A 294 -4.61 11.70 -3.82
C GLU A 294 -5.79 11.13 -3.01
N PRO A 295 -6.98 11.76 -2.97
CA PRO A 295 -8.14 11.19 -2.28
C PRO A 295 -8.58 9.82 -2.84
N LEU A 296 -8.55 9.65 -4.16
CA LEU A 296 -8.86 8.35 -4.78
C LEU A 296 -7.80 7.31 -4.42
N LEU A 297 -6.51 7.65 -4.50
CA LEU A 297 -5.43 6.73 -4.13
C LEU A 297 -5.51 6.34 -2.64
N THR A 298 -5.88 7.28 -1.77
CA THR A 298 -6.09 7.03 -0.34
C THR A 298 -7.24 6.03 -0.12
N HIS A 299 -8.34 6.15 -0.88
CA HIS A 299 -9.41 5.17 -0.82
C HIS A 299 -9.01 3.81 -1.35
N ILE A 300 -8.29 3.75 -2.48
CA ILE A 300 -7.80 2.50 -3.04
C ILE A 300 -6.90 1.78 -2.02
N VAL A 301 -5.93 2.50 -1.42
CA VAL A 301 -5.01 1.86 -0.47
C VAL A 301 -5.74 1.33 0.75
N LEU A 302 -6.82 1.97 1.21
CA LEU A 302 -7.57 1.55 2.40
C LEU A 302 -8.58 0.43 2.12
N SER A 303 -8.94 0.17 0.87
CA SER A 303 -9.90 -0.88 0.54
C SER A 303 -9.31 -2.29 0.73
N ASP A 304 -10.10 -3.22 1.24
CA ASP A 304 -9.72 -4.65 1.30
C ASP A 304 -9.99 -5.39 -0.02
N ARG A 305 -10.44 -4.67 -1.06
CA ARG A 305 -10.93 -5.19 -2.34
C ARG A 305 -10.44 -4.32 -3.50
N ILE A 306 -10.40 -4.90 -4.70
CA ILE A 306 -10.15 -4.14 -5.93
C ILE A 306 -11.30 -3.14 -6.13
N VAL A 307 -10.96 -1.87 -6.31
CA VAL A 307 -11.92 -0.78 -6.45
C VAL A 307 -12.11 -0.45 -7.93
N VAL A 308 -13.35 -0.42 -8.40
CA VAL A 308 -13.72 -0.19 -9.81
C VAL A 308 -14.95 0.71 -9.91
N PRO A 309 -15.15 1.50 -10.98
CA PRO A 309 -16.32 2.36 -11.11
C PRO A 309 -17.55 1.57 -11.60
N ALA A 310 -18.68 1.69 -10.90
CA ALA A 310 -19.96 1.11 -11.35
C ALA A 310 -20.41 1.74 -12.68
N GLU A 311 -20.86 0.90 -13.62
CA GLU A 311 -21.68 1.32 -14.75
C GLU A 311 -23.15 1.11 -14.39
N GLU A 312 -23.73 2.03 -13.61
CA GLU A 312 -25.14 1.97 -13.15
C GLU A 312 -26.19 1.98 -14.29
N PHE A 313 -25.74 2.10 -15.54
CA PHE A 313 -26.54 2.03 -16.77
C PHE A 313 -26.33 0.73 -17.56
N SER A 314 -25.47 -0.18 -17.11
CA SER A 314 -25.13 -1.44 -17.78
C SER A 314 -25.51 -2.65 -16.91
N PRO A 315 -26.75 -3.16 -17.00
CA PRO A 315 -27.17 -4.34 -16.24
C PRO A 315 -26.43 -5.59 -16.71
N ARG A 316 -25.89 -6.40 -15.79
CA ARG A 316 -25.11 -7.60 -16.13
C ARG A 316 -25.89 -8.67 -16.87
N ARG A 317 -27.22 -8.73 -16.67
CA ARG A 317 -28.09 -9.69 -17.37
C ARG A 317 -28.30 -9.38 -18.85
N SER A 318 -28.13 -8.13 -19.27
CA SER A 318 -28.55 -7.70 -20.62
C SER A 318 -27.46 -6.98 -21.41
N ALA A 319 -26.49 -6.35 -20.76
CA ALA A 319 -25.43 -5.60 -21.44
C ALA A 319 -24.22 -6.49 -21.76
N GLU A 320 -23.91 -6.63 -23.05
CA GLU A 320 -22.77 -7.44 -23.51
C GLU A 320 -21.42 -6.89 -23.03
N SER A 321 -21.28 -5.57 -22.92
CA SER A 321 -20.06 -4.88 -22.45
C SER A 321 -19.64 -5.27 -21.03
N VAL A 322 -20.56 -5.80 -20.22
CA VAL A 322 -20.33 -6.21 -18.83
C VAL A 322 -20.57 -7.71 -18.61
N GLY A 323 -20.64 -8.49 -19.69
CA GLY A 323 -20.59 -9.96 -19.61
C GLY A 323 -21.92 -10.70 -19.68
N ALA A 324 -23.01 -10.09 -20.14
CA ALA A 324 -24.31 -10.79 -20.26
C ALA A 324 -24.22 -12.17 -20.94
N LYS A 325 -23.47 -12.28 -22.04
CA LYS A 325 -23.27 -13.56 -22.75
C LYS A 325 -22.44 -14.59 -21.97
N LEU A 326 -21.54 -14.13 -21.10
CA LEU A 326 -20.75 -15.02 -20.23
C LEU A 326 -21.65 -15.61 -19.14
N PHE A 327 -22.42 -14.75 -18.48
CA PHE A 327 -23.35 -15.18 -17.44
C PHE A 327 -24.46 -16.09 -17.98
N SER A 328 -25.03 -15.77 -19.15
CA SER A 328 -26.06 -16.63 -19.76
C SER A 328 -25.54 -18.01 -20.18
N GLY A 329 -24.22 -18.13 -20.39
CA GLY A 329 -23.56 -19.39 -20.72
C GLY A 329 -23.11 -20.19 -19.50
N ASP A 330 -23.41 -19.72 -18.28
CA ASP A 330 -23.05 -20.35 -17.02
C ASP A 330 -24.32 -20.67 -16.21
N TYR A 331 -24.21 -21.52 -15.18
CA TYR A 331 -25.29 -21.84 -14.25
C TYR A 331 -25.56 -20.73 -13.22
N PHE A 332 -24.76 -19.65 -13.27
CA PHE A 332 -24.81 -18.55 -12.32
C PHE A 332 -25.64 -17.37 -12.86
N ASP A 333 -26.59 -16.88 -12.06
CA ASP A 333 -27.40 -15.71 -12.37
C ASP A 333 -26.90 -14.47 -11.61
N PRO A 334 -26.39 -13.43 -12.31
CA PRO A 334 -25.86 -12.21 -11.68
C PRO A 334 -26.93 -11.29 -11.07
N GLY A 335 -28.22 -11.66 -11.15
CA GLY A 335 -29.30 -10.86 -10.58
C GLY A 335 -29.50 -9.52 -11.30
N ALA A 336 -30.12 -8.56 -10.61
CA ALA A 336 -30.33 -7.20 -11.11
C ALA A 336 -29.09 -6.29 -10.94
N ARG A 337 -27.89 -6.86 -10.76
CA ARG A 337 -26.68 -6.09 -10.49
C ARG A 337 -26.15 -5.43 -11.76
N PHE A 338 -25.59 -4.24 -11.59
CA PHE A 338 -24.88 -3.51 -12.63
C PHE A 338 -23.44 -3.97 -12.75
N GLY A 339 -22.89 -3.85 -13.96
CA GLY A 339 -21.46 -4.08 -14.19
C GLY A 339 -20.60 -2.92 -13.73
N PHE A 340 -19.30 -3.06 -13.90
CA PHE A 340 -18.33 -1.99 -13.75
C PHE A 340 -17.53 -1.79 -15.04
N ASN A 341 -16.94 -0.61 -15.16
CA ASN A 341 -16.05 -0.28 -16.26
C ASN A 341 -14.60 -0.64 -15.90
N SER A 342 -13.88 -1.31 -16.79
CA SER A 342 -12.48 -1.73 -16.54
C SER A 342 -11.43 -0.72 -17.01
N GLY A 343 -11.84 0.48 -17.43
CA GLY A 343 -10.92 1.53 -17.86
C GLY A 343 -10.16 2.20 -16.71
N SER A 344 -10.64 2.05 -15.48
CA SER A 344 -9.87 2.40 -14.29
C SER A 344 -10.04 1.34 -13.21
N ILE A 345 -8.93 0.79 -12.72
CA ILE A 345 -8.92 -0.28 -11.71
C ILE A 345 -7.94 0.08 -10.60
N GLY A 346 -8.45 0.28 -9.39
CA GLY A 346 -7.66 0.50 -8.20
C GLY A 346 -7.34 -0.83 -7.50
N LEU A 347 -6.05 -1.17 -7.40
CA LEU A 347 -5.58 -2.30 -6.63
C LEU A 347 -4.98 -1.82 -5.30
N PRO A 348 -5.56 -2.22 -4.15
CA PRO A 348 -5.01 -1.87 -2.85
C PRO A 348 -3.60 -2.40 -2.67
N ASN A 349 -3.32 -3.63 -3.13
CA ASN A 349 -2.04 -4.31 -2.99
C ASN A 349 -1.93 -5.42 -4.06
N LEU A 350 -0.82 -5.44 -4.82
CA LEU A 350 -0.63 -6.39 -5.91
C LEU A 350 -0.48 -7.84 -5.40
N HIS A 351 0.21 -8.09 -4.28
CA HIS A 351 0.36 -9.43 -3.71
C HIS A 351 -0.98 -10.06 -3.31
N ARG A 352 -1.93 -9.26 -2.80
CA ARG A 352 -3.23 -9.76 -2.36
C ARG A 352 -4.22 -9.97 -3.51
N HIS A 353 -4.11 -9.15 -4.56
CA HIS A 353 -5.13 -9.08 -5.61
C HIS A 353 -4.64 -9.57 -6.98
N GLY A 354 -3.35 -9.86 -7.13
CA GLY A 354 -2.71 -10.31 -8.36
C GLY A 354 -3.36 -11.54 -8.99
N ASP A 355 -3.77 -12.50 -8.17
CA ASP A 355 -4.42 -13.74 -8.64
C ASP A 355 -5.74 -13.47 -9.37
N HIS A 356 -6.46 -12.39 -9.02
CA HIS A 356 -7.66 -11.99 -9.75
C HIS A 356 -7.31 -11.53 -11.17
N LEU A 357 -6.23 -10.75 -11.32
CA LEU A 357 -5.76 -10.29 -12.63
C LEU A 357 -5.26 -11.46 -13.48
N GLN A 358 -4.51 -12.39 -12.88
CA GLN A 358 -4.06 -13.61 -13.55
C GLN A 358 -5.25 -14.48 -14.00
N LEU A 359 -6.28 -14.61 -13.17
CA LEU A 359 -7.48 -15.36 -13.53
C LEU A 359 -8.24 -14.70 -14.70
N ILE A 360 -8.40 -13.38 -14.69
CA ILE A 360 -8.99 -12.63 -15.81
C ILE A 360 -8.22 -12.93 -17.10
N ARG A 361 -6.89 -12.78 -17.07
CA ARG A 361 -6.03 -13.05 -18.24
C ARG A 361 -6.11 -14.50 -18.69
N ARG A 362 -6.14 -15.46 -17.77
CA ARG A 362 -6.26 -16.89 -18.07
C ARG A 362 -7.59 -17.20 -18.76
N ILE A 363 -8.70 -16.64 -18.29
CA ILE A 363 -10.01 -16.82 -18.92
C ILE A 363 -10.03 -16.20 -20.32
N ILE A 364 -9.43 -15.01 -20.50
CA ILE A 364 -9.30 -14.40 -21.83
C ILE A 364 -8.52 -15.32 -22.78
N GLY A 365 -7.37 -15.86 -22.35
CA GLY A 365 -6.56 -16.79 -23.14
C GLY A 365 -7.35 -18.05 -23.52
N ASN A 366 -7.88 -18.77 -22.52
CA ASN A 366 -8.63 -20.00 -22.76
C ASN A 366 -9.83 -19.79 -23.70
N ARG A 367 -10.60 -18.71 -23.50
CA ARG A 367 -11.75 -18.42 -24.36
C ARG A 367 -11.33 -18.04 -25.78
N SER A 368 -10.21 -17.35 -25.93
CA SER A 368 -9.63 -17.03 -27.24
C SER A 368 -9.21 -18.29 -28.00
N ASP A 369 -8.68 -19.30 -27.29
CA ASP A 369 -8.27 -20.57 -27.89
C ASP A 369 -9.48 -21.44 -28.29
N VAL A 370 -10.54 -21.45 -27.47
CA VAL A 370 -11.74 -22.25 -27.72
C VAL A 370 -12.66 -21.66 -28.80
N PHE A 371 -12.94 -20.35 -28.73
CA PHE A 371 -13.92 -19.70 -29.60
C PHE A 371 -13.29 -18.88 -30.73
N GLY A 372 -11.96 -18.77 -30.74
CA GLY A 372 -11.21 -17.93 -31.66
C GLY A 372 -11.10 -16.47 -31.20
N ARG A 373 -10.00 -15.83 -31.59
CA ARG A 373 -9.64 -14.46 -31.19
C ARG A 373 -10.55 -13.37 -31.76
N GLY A 374 -11.35 -13.67 -32.79
CA GLY A 374 -12.32 -12.73 -33.38
C GLY A 374 -13.70 -12.74 -32.71
N HIS A 375 -13.94 -13.65 -31.77
CA HIS A 375 -15.28 -13.89 -31.22
C HIS A 375 -15.79 -12.78 -30.29
N PHE A 376 -14.89 -12.01 -29.67
CA PHE A 376 -15.23 -11.05 -28.64
C PHE A 376 -15.24 -9.61 -29.18
N THR A 377 -16.38 -8.93 -29.06
CA THR A 377 -16.44 -7.47 -29.30
C THR A 377 -15.76 -6.70 -28.16
N TRP A 378 -15.93 -7.20 -26.93
CA TRP A 378 -15.34 -6.72 -25.68
C TRP A 378 -14.70 -7.91 -24.99
N VAL A 379 -13.41 -7.83 -24.67
CA VAL A 379 -12.64 -8.99 -24.20
C VAL A 379 -12.33 -8.87 -22.71
N ASP A 380 -11.86 -7.70 -22.30
CA ASP A 380 -11.39 -7.40 -20.96
C ASP A 380 -12.52 -7.15 -19.96
N GLN A 381 -13.39 -6.18 -20.23
CA GLN A 381 -14.44 -5.74 -19.29
C GLN A 381 -15.45 -6.84 -18.95
N PRO A 382 -16.00 -7.61 -19.92
CA PRO A 382 -16.92 -8.70 -19.64
C PRO A 382 -16.33 -9.76 -18.71
N ILE A 383 -15.08 -10.16 -18.95
CA ILE A 383 -14.40 -11.21 -18.19
C ILE A 383 -14.02 -10.70 -16.80
N ALA A 384 -13.58 -9.43 -16.68
CA ALA A 384 -13.36 -8.81 -15.38
C ALA A 384 -14.62 -8.79 -14.52
N ASN A 385 -15.77 -8.42 -15.10
CA ASN A 385 -17.07 -8.45 -14.41
C ASN A 385 -17.48 -9.86 -13.98
N TYR A 386 -17.26 -10.85 -14.86
CA TYR A 386 -17.55 -12.25 -14.57
C TYR A 386 -16.70 -12.80 -13.41
N VAL A 387 -15.38 -12.55 -13.42
CA VAL A 387 -14.47 -12.94 -12.34
C VAL A 387 -14.85 -12.26 -11.03
N ALA A 388 -15.12 -10.96 -11.06
CA ALA A 388 -15.48 -10.19 -9.87
C ALA A 388 -16.74 -10.72 -9.18
N GLU A 389 -17.70 -11.21 -9.94
CA GLU A 389 -18.96 -11.70 -9.41
C GLU A 389 -18.82 -13.11 -8.82
N LEU A 390 -18.07 -14.00 -9.48
CA LEU A 390 -17.92 -15.38 -9.03
C LEU A 390 -16.88 -15.56 -7.92
N VAL A 391 -15.79 -14.82 -7.97
CA VAL A 391 -14.68 -14.92 -6.99
C VAL A 391 -14.85 -13.91 -5.85
N GLY A 392 -15.62 -12.84 -6.08
CA GLY A 392 -15.66 -11.70 -5.16
C GLY A 392 -14.36 -10.90 -5.23
N GLY A 393 -14.06 -10.15 -4.16
CA GLY A 393 -12.81 -9.37 -4.07
C GLY A 393 -12.82 -8.02 -4.78
N PHE A 394 -13.95 -7.62 -5.37
CA PHE A 394 -14.16 -6.31 -6.00
C PHE A 394 -15.22 -5.50 -5.26
N GLU A 395 -15.16 -4.19 -5.40
CA GLU A 395 -16.17 -3.26 -4.91
C GLU A 395 -16.32 -2.05 -5.83
N THR A 396 -17.56 -1.57 -5.94
CA THR A 396 -17.93 -0.50 -6.88
C THR A 396 -18.32 0.81 -6.21
N SER A 397 -18.56 0.78 -4.89
CA SER A 397 -19.13 1.91 -4.14
C SER A 397 -18.18 3.09 -4.03
N HIS A 398 -16.88 2.85 -3.90
CA HIS A 398 -15.96 3.93 -3.54
C HIS A 398 -15.34 4.68 -4.72
N MET A 399 -15.14 4.02 -5.88
CA MET A 399 -14.53 4.68 -7.06
C MET A 399 -15.55 5.42 -7.92
N GLY A 400 -16.84 5.06 -7.86
CA GLY A 400 -17.89 5.73 -8.65
C GLY A 400 -17.98 7.24 -8.42
N GLN A 401 -17.73 7.71 -7.19
CA GLN A 401 -17.72 9.16 -6.87
C GLN A 401 -16.55 9.93 -7.51
N TYR A 402 -15.53 9.23 -7.99
CA TYR A 402 -14.34 9.82 -8.61
C TYR A 402 -14.36 9.74 -10.14
N VAL A 403 -15.32 9.03 -10.73
CA VAL A 403 -15.35 8.77 -12.17
C VAL A 403 -16.60 9.37 -12.81
N ARG A 404 -16.41 10.13 -13.88
CA ARG A 404 -17.46 10.62 -14.77
C ARG A 404 -17.31 10.05 -16.17
N TRP A 405 -18.44 9.93 -16.86
CA TRP A 405 -18.50 9.36 -18.20
C TRP A 405 -18.46 10.46 -19.26
N GLY A 406 -17.31 10.54 -19.95
CA GLY A 406 -16.98 11.51 -20.98
C GLY A 406 -17.68 11.30 -22.32
N GLY A 407 -17.99 12.43 -22.98
CA GLY A 407 -18.59 12.46 -24.31
C GLY A 407 -18.51 13.86 -24.94
N ALA A 408 -18.97 14.00 -26.19
CA ALA A 408 -19.01 15.29 -26.87
C ALA A 408 -19.87 16.31 -26.10
N GLY A 409 -19.36 17.54 -25.95
CA GLY A 409 -20.08 18.62 -25.26
C GLY A 409 -20.16 18.50 -23.73
N MET A 410 -19.40 17.58 -23.12
CA MET A 410 -19.36 17.46 -21.67
C MET A 410 -18.77 18.72 -21.03
N GLY A 411 -19.52 19.31 -20.09
CA GLY A 411 -19.06 20.42 -19.28
C GLY A 411 -18.11 19.98 -18.16
N VAL A 412 -17.28 20.92 -17.74
CA VAL A 412 -16.29 20.78 -16.66
C VAL A 412 -16.89 20.97 -15.26
N ALA A 413 -18.17 21.35 -15.14
CA ALA A 413 -18.85 21.41 -13.85
C ALA A 413 -18.92 20.02 -13.19
N GLY A 414 -18.64 19.94 -11.88
CA GLY A 414 -18.66 18.67 -11.14
C GLY A 414 -17.41 17.81 -11.31
N ARG A 415 -16.22 18.42 -11.47
CA ARG A 415 -14.93 17.70 -11.47
C ARG A 415 -14.82 16.79 -10.24
N CYS A 416 -14.36 15.57 -10.45
CA CYS A 416 -14.38 14.56 -9.40
C CYS A 416 -13.12 13.68 -9.39
N GLY A 417 -12.18 13.88 -10.31
CA GLY A 417 -10.94 13.13 -10.35
C GLY A 417 -10.67 12.59 -11.75
N LEU A 418 -11.54 11.71 -12.25
CA LEU A 418 -11.39 10.99 -13.52
C LEU A 418 -12.58 11.22 -14.45
N VAL A 419 -12.29 11.44 -15.73
CA VAL A 419 -13.28 11.48 -16.80
C VAL A 419 -12.91 10.46 -17.87
N HIS A 420 -13.70 9.39 -17.98
CA HIS A 420 -13.46 8.34 -18.96
C HIS A 420 -14.26 8.59 -20.24
N PHE A 421 -13.58 8.86 -21.36
CA PHE A 421 -14.19 9.11 -22.67
C PHE A 421 -14.60 7.81 -23.38
N TRP A 422 -15.48 7.04 -22.73
CA TRP A 422 -15.97 5.76 -23.21
C TRP A 422 -17.00 5.87 -24.36
N LYS A 423 -17.84 6.92 -24.37
CA LYS A 423 -18.97 7.06 -25.30
C LYS A 423 -18.59 7.32 -26.78
N PRO A 424 -17.59 8.16 -27.11
CA PRO A 424 -17.23 8.44 -28.50
C PRO A 424 -16.70 7.19 -29.22
N ARG A 425 -17.04 7.03 -30.51
CA ARG A 425 -16.71 5.83 -31.27
C ARG A 425 -15.30 5.95 -31.87
N GLY A 426 -14.42 5.10 -31.37
CA GLY A 426 -13.06 4.95 -31.90
C GLY A 426 -12.08 6.08 -31.51
N PRO A 427 -10.78 5.92 -31.83
CA PRO A 427 -9.74 6.77 -31.27
C PRO A 427 -9.82 8.26 -31.66
N ALA A 428 -10.26 8.58 -32.88
CA ALA A 428 -10.32 9.96 -33.36
C ALA A 428 -11.40 10.79 -32.65
N GLU A 429 -12.61 10.24 -32.48
CA GLU A 429 -13.70 10.95 -31.79
C GLU A 429 -13.40 11.12 -30.30
N LYS A 430 -12.81 10.09 -29.67
CA LYS A 430 -12.35 10.16 -28.27
C LYS A 430 -11.31 11.25 -28.09
N LEU A 431 -10.29 11.28 -28.94
CA LEU A 431 -9.24 12.29 -28.91
C LEU A 431 -9.79 13.71 -29.07
N ARG A 432 -10.73 13.92 -30.00
CA ARG A 432 -11.39 15.23 -30.15
C ARG A 432 -12.13 15.64 -28.88
N ALA A 433 -12.94 14.74 -28.31
CA ALA A 433 -13.67 15.02 -27.07
C ALA A 433 -12.75 15.32 -25.88
N MET A 434 -11.62 14.59 -25.76
CA MET A 434 -10.60 14.87 -24.76
C MET A 434 -9.96 16.25 -24.96
N LYS A 435 -9.57 16.60 -26.19
CA LYS A 435 -9.02 17.94 -26.51
C LYS A 435 -10.01 19.05 -26.18
N ASP A 436 -11.29 18.85 -26.49
CA ASP A 436 -12.36 19.81 -26.17
C ASP A 436 -12.50 20.00 -24.65
N TYR A 437 -12.50 18.89 -23.89
CA TYR A 437 -12.61 18.94 -22.44
C TYR A 437 -11.39 19.59 -21.77
N VAL A 438 -10.17 19.25 -22.21
CA VAL A 438 -8.93 19.87 -21.74
C VAL A 438 -8.93 21.37 -21.98
N ARG A 439 -9.36 21.82 -23.17
CA ARG A 439 -9.51 23.26 -23.46
C ARG A 439 -10.53 23.94 -22.54
N ALA A 440 -11.61 23.26 -22.20
CA ALA A 440 -12.59 23.78 -21.23
C ALA A 440 -12.01 23.84 -19.80
N LEU A 441 -11.16 22.88 -19.40
CA LEU A 441 -10.44 22.92 -18.13
C LEU A 441 -9.47 24.11 -18.06
N ASP A 442 -8.78 24.41 -19.16
CA ASP A 442 -7.87 25.56 -19.26
C ASP A 442 -8.58 26.90 -19.05
N GLN A 443 -9.79 27.04 -19.57
CA GLN A 443 -10.58 28.27 -19.50
C GLN A 443 -11.09 28.59 -18.08
N LEU A 444 -11.20 27.59 -17.20
CA LEU A 444 -11.64 27.79 -15.82
C LEU A 444 -10.55 28.30 -14.87
N GLY A 445 -9.30 28.43 -15.35
CA GLY A 445 -8.15 28.71 -14.49
C GLY A 445 -7.65 27.45 -13.79
N GLY A 446 -6.39 27.11 -14.03
CA GLY A 446 -5.69 26.00 -13.36
C GLY A 446 -5.58 26.17 -11.86
#